data_AF-A0A3D1PF41-F1
#
_entry.id   AF-A0A3D1PF41-F1
#
_cell.length_a   1.000
_cell.length_b   1.000
_cell.length_c   1.000
_cell.angle_alpha   90.00
_cell.angle_beta   90.00
_cell.angle_gamma   90.00
#
_symmetry.space_group_name_H-M   'P 1'
#
loop_
_entity.id
_entity.type
_entity.pdbx_description
1 polymer ?
#
loop_
_entity_poly.entity_id
_entity_poly.type
_entity_poly.pdbx_seq_one_letter_code
_entity_poly.pdbx_strand_id
1 'polypeptide(L)'
;MKSPAWFPSPGSWMSAILLTLLMSAIAFVIKLTSEPVGQFLEQNLSTRLRWSLAALSILLPILVIAVTHHLLHLYLDRFFPDTQSPEMGRTEGFFPGLMSWWEGMYGWLVIFVSTTVTIAIIAAFFPFDSSGYAFLYYMQTLFAWDDPKHLLSAPVIGRTIIAAYLYQFEHLVRRRWKNDRHNTHSRR
;
A
#
# COMPACT_ATOMS: atom_id res chain seq x y z
N MET A 1 -4.09 -12.34 20.96
CA MET A 1 -5.51 -12.08 21.31
C MET A 1 -6.36 -12.29 20.07
N LYS A 2 -7.45 -13.07 20.13
CA LYS A 2 -8.38 -13.23 18.99
C LYS A 2 -9.19 -11.93 18.89
N SER A 3 -8.96 -11.14 17.83
CA SER A 3 -9.79 -9.96 17.56
C SER A 3 -11.23 -10.43 17.26
N PRO A 4 -12.25 -9.59 17.51
CA PRO A 4 -13.60 -9.86 17.03
C PRO A 4 -13.57 -10.17 15.54
N ALA A 5 -14.35 -11.16 15.07
CA ALA A 5 -14.27 -11.63 13.68
C ALA A 5 -14.52 -10.53 12.62
N TRP A 6 -15.19 -9.44 13.02
CA TRP A 6 -15.49 -8.29 12.17
C TRP A 6 -14.43 -7.18 12.21
N PHE A 7 -13.50 -7.18 13.19
CA PHE A 7 -12.48 -6.13 13.32
C PHE A 7 -11.12 -6.63 12.80
N PRO A 8 -10.41 -5.87 11.92
CA PRO A 8 -9.11 -6.27 11.40
C PRO A 8 -8.10 -6.54 12.52
N SER A 9 -7.25 -7.53 12.30
CA SER A 9 -6.19 -7.87 13.26
C SER A 9 -5.19 -6.70 13.40
N PRO A 10 -4.49 -6.58 14.55
CA PRO A 10 -3.48 -5.54 14.74
C PRO A 10 -2.40 -5.51 13.64
N GLY A 11 -2.03 -6.68 13.11
CA GLY A 11 -1.08 -6.78 11.99
C GLY A 11 -1.60 -6.13 10.71
N SER A 12 -2.88 -6.34 10.38
CA SER A 12 -3.52 -5.75 9.20
C SER A 12 -3.62 -4.23 9.28
N TRP A 13 -3.89 -3.70 10.48
CA TRP A 13 -3.84 -2.27 10.75
C TRP A 13 -2.44 -1.71 10.57
N MET A 14 -1.43 -2.37 11.12
CA MET A 14 -0.04 -1.97 10.98
C MET A 14 0.38 -1.92 9.51
N SER A 15 0.06 -2.95 8.71
CA SER A 15 0.33 -2.96 7.27
C SER A 15 -0.37 -1.82 6.53
N ALA A 16 -1.65 -1.54 6.83
CA ALA A 16 -2.38 -0.46 6.19
C ALA A 16 -1.82 0.94 6.53
N ILE A 17 -1.44 1.16 7.79
CA ILE A 17 -0.82 2.41 8.26
C ILE A 17 0.55 2.58 7.62
N LEU A 18 1.40 1.55 7.65
CA LEU A 18 2.73 1.57 7.02
C LEU A 18 2.64 1.82 5.52
N LEU A 19 1.69 1.17 4.83
CA LEU A 19 1.45 1.41 3.40
C LEU A 19 1.04 2.87 3.14
N THR A 20 0.18 3.43 3.98
CA THR A 20 -0.26 4.82 3.87
C THR A 20 0.91 5.78 4.04
N LEU A 21 1.72 5.57 5.08
CA LEU A 21 2.92 6.38 5.35
C LEU A 21 3.98 6.25 4.26
N LEU A 22 4.21 5.03 3.76
CA LEU A 22 5.13 4.77 2.67
C LEU A 22 4.72 5.52 1.40
N MET A 23 3.44 5.47 1.05
CA MET A 23 2.92 6.20 -0.11
C MET A 23 3.02 7.72 0.07
N SER A 24 2.82 8.23 1.29
CA SER A 24 3.06 9.64 1.58
C SER A 24 4.53 10.03 1.41
N ALA A 25 5.46 9.20 1.89
CA ALA A 25 6.88 9.42 1.69
C ALA A 25 7.27 9.39 0.20
N ILE A 26 6.75 8.42 -0.55
CA ILE A 26 6.96 8.33 -2.01
C ILE A 26 6.42 9.58 -2.70
N ALA A 27 5.19 10.00 -2.40
CA ALA A 27 4.58 11.18 -3.00
C ALA A 27 5.36 12.46 -2.68
N PHE A 28 5.87 12.59 -1.45
CA PHE A 28 6.73 13.69 -1.04
C PHE A 28 8.04 13.73 -1.84
N VAL A 29 8.71 12.58 -2.01
CA VAL A 29 9.93 12.48 -2.83
C VAL A 29 9.63 12.81 -4.30
N ILE A 30 8.53 12.30 -4.85
CA ILE A 30 8.10 12.62 -6.22
C ILE A 30 7.90 14.13 -6.36
N LYS A 31 7.18 14.78 -5.44
CA LYS A 31 6.96 16.24 -5.46
C LYS A 31 8.27 17.04 -5.44
N LEU A 32 9.24 16.62 -4.62
CA LEU A 32 10.54 17.29 -4.55
C LEU A 32 11.36 17.13 -5.83
N THR A 33 11.15 16.04 -6.57
CA THR A 33 11.97 15.67 -7.73
C THR A 33 11.28 15.91 -9.07
N SER A 34 9.96 16.10 -9.10
CA SER A 34 9.17 16.10 -10.33
C SER A 34 9.52 17.25 -11.27
N GLU A 35 9.76 18.46 -10.74
CA GLU A 35 10.13 19.61 -11.57
C GLU A 35 11.52 19.48 -12.21
N PRO A 36 12.62 19.24 -11.45
CA PRO A 36 13.94 19.12 -12.07
C PRO A 36 14.04 17.90 -12.99
N VAL A 37 13.41 16.77 -12.62
CA VAL A 37 13.37 15.58 -13.47
C VAL A 37 12.54 15.85 -14.72
N GLY A 38 11.38 16.50 -14.60
CA GLY A 38 10.53 16.85 -15.74
C GLY A 38 11.25 17.72 -16.75
N GLN A 39 11.90 18.80 -16.30
CA GLN A 39 12.68 19.68 -17.15
C GLN A 39 13.84 18.94 -17.84
N PHE A 40 14.56 18.10 -17.11
CA PHE A 40 15.64 17.29 -17.68
C PHE A 40 15.12 16.33 -18.78
N LEU A 41 14.00 15.64 -18.53
CA LEU A 41 13.39 14.72 -19.49
C LEU A 41 12.88 15.46 -20.74
N GLU A 42 12.30 16.65 -20.59
CA GLU A 42 11.82 17.47 -21.70
C GLU A 42 12.95 17.97 -22.60
N GLN A 43 14.07 18.37 -22.02
CA GLN A 43 15.22 18.90 -22.76
C GLN A 43 16.04 17.81 -23.47
N ASN A 44 16.11 16.61 -22.89
CA ASN A 44 17.05 15.58 -23.35
C ASN A 44 16.40 14.39 -24.07
N LEU A 45 15.09 14.16 -23.92
CA LEU A 45 14.44 12.95 -24.44
C LEU A 45 13.35 13.23 -25.48
N SER A 46 13.27 12.35 -26.47
CA SER A 46 12.18 12.37 -27.45
C SER A 46 10.82 12.07 -26.80
N THR A 47 9.74 12.57 -27.41
CA THR A 47 8.36 12.35 -26.92
C THR A 47 8.02 10.86 -26.76
N ARG A 48 8.46 10.00 -27.69
CA ARG A 48 8.22 8.54 -27.60
C ARG A 48 8.87 7.94 -26.35
N LEU A 49 10.11 8.31 -26.08
CA LEU A 49 10.86 7.77 -24.95
C LEU A 49 10.29 8.27 -23.60
N ARG A 50 9.81 9.53 -23.56
CA ARG A 50 9.10 10.09 -22.40
C ARG A 50 7.84 9.29 -22.06
N TRP A 51 7.02 8.94 -23.06
CA TRP A 51 5.84 8.09 -22.84
C TRP A 51 6.21 6.69 -22.35
N SER A 52 7.27 6.08 -22.89
CA SER A 52 7.75 4.78 -22.41
C SER A 52 8.21 4.84 -20.94
N LEU A 53 8.93 5.90 -20.55
CA LEU A 53 9.35 6.10 -19.16
C LEU A 53 8.15 6.39 -18.24
N ALA A 54 7.15 7.14 -18.70
CA ALA A 54 5.92 7.37 -17.94
C ALA A 54 5.11 6.08 -17.74
N ALA A 55 5.09 5.18 -18.72
CA ALA A 55 4.48 3.86 -18.55
C ALA A 55 5.27 3.00 -17.55
N LEU A 56 6.61 3.05 -17.61
CA LEU A 56 7.47 2.31 -16.69
C LEU A 56 7.36 2.82 -15.26
N SER A 57 7.17 4.12 -15.06
CA SER A 57 7.06 4.72 -13.73
C SER A 57 5.83 4.24 -12.97
N ILE A 58 4.77 3.78 -13.64
CA ILE A 58 3.59 3.16 -13.02
C ILE A 58 3.95 1.83 -12.31
N LEU A 59 4.97 1.13 -12.79
CA LEU A 59 5.43 -0.13 -12.19
C LEU A 59 6.42 0.08 -11.04
N LEU A 60 7.03 1.26 -10.96
CA LEU A 60 8.07 1.58 -9.98
C LEU A 60 7.59 1.47 -8.51
N PRO A 61 6.36 1.87 -8.15
CA PRO A 61 5.82 1.68 -6.81
C PRO A 61 5.83 0.22 -6.34
N ILE A 62 5.60 -0.75 -7.24
CA ILE A 62 5.62 -2.18 -6.88
C ILE A 62 7.01 -2.55 -6.35
N LEU A 63 8.06 -2.10 -7.04
CA LEU A 63 9.45 -2.35 -6.66
C LEU A 63 9.77 -1.67 -5.32
N VAL A 64 9.37 -0.40 -5.15
CA VAL A 64 9.61 0.34 -3.91
C VAL A 64 8.92 -0.34 -2.72
N ILE A 65 7.66 -0.76 -2.86
CA ILE A 65 6.93 -1.45 -1.80
C ILE A 65 7.59 -2.80 -1.48
N ALA A 66 7.94 -3.61 -2.49
CA ALA A 66 8.58 -4.91 -2.29
C ALA A 66 9.92 -4.79 -1.56
N VAL A 67 10.77 -3.84 -1.97
CA VAL A 67 12.07 -3.60 -1.33
C VAL A 67 11.90 -3.05 0.08
N THR A 68 11.01 -2.08 0.29
CA THR A 68 10.77 -1.50 1.61
C THR A 68 10.26 -2.57 2.58
N HIS A 69 9.34 -3.43 2.12
CA HIS A 69 8.81 -4.50 2.93
C HIS A 69 9.89 -5.53 3.32
N HIS A 70 10.75 -5.90 2.38
CA HIS A 70 11.90 -6.77 2.64
C HIS A 70 12.87 -6.17 3.65
N LEU A 71 13.23 -4.89 3.47
CA LEU A 71 14.14 -4.19 4.39
C LEU A 71 13.53 -4.02 5.78
N LEU A 72 12.22 -3.79 5.87
CA LEU A 72 11.51 -3.70 7.15
C LEU A 72 11.58 -5.04 7.90
N HIS A 73 11.34 -6.17 7.22
CA HIS A 73 11.51 -7.49 7.83
C HIS A 73 12.94 -7.72 8.30
N LEU A 74 13.93 -7.41 7.47
CA LEU A 74 15.33 -7.57 7.85
C LEU A 74 15.72 -6.69 9.05
N TYR A 75 15.16 -5.49 9.15
CA TYR A 75 15.34 -4.60 10.29
C TYR A 75 14.66 -5.16 11.56
N LEU A 76 13.41 -5.59 11.46
CA LEU A 76 12.67 -6.17 12.58
C LEU A 76 13.31 -7.48 13.08
N ASP A 77 13.76 -8.34 12.18
CA ASP A 77 14.47 -9.59 12.49
C ASP A 77 15.77 -9.34 13.28
N ARG A 78 16.47 -8.24 12.98
CA ARG A 78 17.75 -7.90 13.60
C ARG A 78 17.61 -7.20 14.94
N PHE A 79 16.62 -6.31 15.08
CA PHE A 79 16.49 -5.44 16.26
C PHE A 79 15.37 -5.86 17.21
N PHE A 80 14.36 -6.59 16.73
CA PHE A 80 13.19 -7.01 17.51
C PHE A 80 12.81 -8.48 17.22
N PRO A 81 13.72 -9.45 17.43
CA PRO A 81 13.47 -10.87 17.10
C PRO A 81 12.26 -11.45 17.84
N ASP A 82 11.93 -10.95 19.03
CA ASP A 82 10.77 -11.42 19.83
C ASP A 82 9.41 -11.00 19.26
N THR A 83 9.38 -10.10 18.27
CA THR A 83 8.13 -9.68 17.60
C THR A 83 7.74 -10.59 16.43
N GLN A 84 8.56 -11.59 16.10
CA GLN A 84 8.27 -12.52 15.02
C GLN A 84 7.07 -13.41 15.38
N SER A 85 6.07 -13.44 14.49
CA SER A 85 5.09 -14.52 14.52
C SER A 85 5.75 -15.82 14.07
N PRO A 86 5.38 -17.00 14.60
CA PRO A 86 5.93 -18.30 14.18
C PRO A 86 5.76 -18.58 12.67
N GLU A 87 4.93 -17.79 11.98
CA GLU A 87 4.68 -17.90 10.55
C GLU A 87 5.70 -17.12 9.69
N MET A 88 6.49 -16.22 10.28
CA MET A 88 7.57 -15.48 9.62
C MET A 88 8.88 -16.26 9.81
N GLY A 89 9.28 -17.02 8.80
CA GLY A 89 10.62 -17.60 8.76
C GLY A 89 11.68 -16.50 8.72
N ARG A 90 12.90 -16.80 9.19
CA ARG A 90 14.02 -15.84 9.15
C ARG A 90 14.27 -15.35 7.72
N THR A 91 14.29 -14.04 7.55
CA THR A 91 14.60 -13.42 6.27
C THR A 91 16.13 -13.34 6.12
N GLU A 92 16.70 -14.13 5.21
CA GLU A 92 18.14 -14.12 4.93
C GLU A 92 18.43 -13.59 3.52
N GLY A 93 19.37 -12.64 3.41
CA GLY A 93 19.86 -12.10 2.14
C GLY A 93 19.42 -10.67 1.80
N PHE A 94 20.18 -10.03 0.89
CA PHE A 94 19.98 -8.63 0.49
C PHE A 94 18.85 -8.43 -0.52
N PHE A 95 18.54 -9.45 -1.33
CA PHE A 95 17.53 -9.36 -2.39
C PHE A 95 16.14 -9.79 -1.90
N PRO A 96 15.07 -9.11 -2.36
CA PRO A 96 13.70 -9.49 -2.02
C PRO A 96 13.37 -10.89 -2.56
N GLY A 97 12.91 -11.76 -1.67
CA GLY A 97 12.38 -13.06 -2.05
C GLY A 97 11.03 -12.95 -2.78
N LEU A 98 10.57 -14.07 -3.33
CA LEU A 98 9.29 -14.16 -4.05
C LEU A 98 8.09 -13.69 -3.21
N MET A 99 8.16 -13.90 -1.89
CA MET A 99 7.14 -13.43 -0.94
C MET A 99 7.10 -11.90 -0.85
N SER A 100 8.26 -11.23 -0.79
CA SER A 100 8.37 -9.77 -0.75
C SER A 100 7.84 -9.12 -2.04
N TRP A 101 8.07 -9.76 -3.18
CA TRP A 101 7.49 -9.33 -4.47
C TRP A 101 5.97 -9.43 -4.47
N TRP A 102 5.42 -10.53 -3.94
CA TRP A 102 3.97 -10.66 -3.79
C TRP A 102 3.40 -9.57 -2.87
N GLU A 103 4.07 -9.27 -1.76
CA GLU A 103 3.64 -8.22 -0.83
C GLU A 103 3.69 -6.83 -1.48
N GLY A 104 4.68 -6.56 -2.33
CA GLY A 104 4.74 -5.35 -3.14
C GLY A 104 3.57 -5.24 -4.11
N MET A 105 3.27 -6.31 -4.84
CA MET A 105 2.16 -6.36 -5.79
C MET A 105 0.81 -6.25 -5.08
N TYR A 106 0.65 -6.92 -3.94
CA TYR A 106 -0.56 -6.85 -3.12
C TYR A 106 -0.75 -5.45 -2.52
N GLY A 107 0.31 -4.82 -2.01
CA GLY A 107 0.25 -3.44 -1.50
C GLY A 107 -0.20 -2.45 -2.59
N TRP A 108 0.28 -2.61 -3.82
CA TRP A 108 -0.17 -1.80 -4.95
C TRP A 108 -1.67 -2.02 -5.26
N LEU A 109 -2.13 -3.27 -5.27
CA LEU A 109 -3.55 -3.60 -5.42
C LEU A 109 -4.39 -2.98 -4.30
N VAL A 110 -3.91 -3.04 -3.05
CA VAL A 110 -4.60 -2.46 -1.89
C VAL A 110 -4.76 -0.95 -2.05
N ILE A 111 -3.73 -0.23 -2.50
CA ILE A 111 -3.83 1.21 -2.78
C ILE A 111 -4.89 1.49 -3.82
N PHE A 112 -4.86 0.75 -4.94
CA PHE A 112 -5.80 0.94 -6.03
C PHE A 112 -7.24 0.71 -5.57
N VAL A 113 -7.52 -0.46 -5.00
CA VAL A 113 -8.88 -0.85 -4.58
C VAL A 113 -9.39 0.05 -3.44
N SER A 114 -8.58 0.32 -2.41
CA SER A 114 -9.01 1.16 -1.30
C SER A 114 -9.31 2.59 -1.74
N THR A 115 -8.51 3.15 -2.65
CA THR A 115 -8.74 4.48 -3.21
C THR A 115 -10.01 4.49 -4.05
N THR A 116 -10.21 3.53 -4.94
CA THR A 116 -11.43 3.43 -5.77
C THR A 116 -12.70 3.30 -4.92
N VAL A 117 -12.69 2.45 -3.90
CA VAL A 117 -13.85 2.30 -3.00
C VAL A 117 -14.10 3.58 -2.21
N THR A 118 -13.05 4.26 -1.75
CA THR A 118 -13.18 5.55 -1.04
C THR A 118 -13.79 6.61 -1.96
N ILE A 119 -13.36 6.68 -3.22
CA ILE A 119 -13.95 7.59 -4.22
C ILE A 119 -15.43 7.28 -4.43
N ALA A 120 -15.79 5.99 -4.59
CA ALA A 120 -17.17 5.58 -4.76
C ALA A 120 -18.05 5.96 -3.56
N ILE A 121 -17.54 5.82 -2.34
CA ILE A 121 -18.21 6.26 -1.11
C ILE A 121 -18.40 7.78 -1.15
N ILE A 122 -17.34 8.55 -1.38
CA ILE A 122 -17.43 10.02 -1.42
C ILE A 122 -18.44 10.47 -2.49
N ALA A 123 -18.39 9.88 -3.69
CA ALA A 123 -19.31 10.20 -4.77
C ALA A 123 -20.77 9.86 -4.45
N ALA A 124 -21.01 8.76 -3.72
CA ALA A 124 -22.37 8.35 -3.33
C ALA A 124 -22.99 9.24 -2.25
N PHE A 125 -22.18 9.73 -1.30
CA PHE A 125 -22.67 10.55 -0.18
C PHE A 125 -22.62 12.07 -0.43
N PHE A 126 -21.74 12.53 -1.32
CA PHE A 126 -21.59 13.93 -1.70
C PHE A 126 -21.84 14.07 -3.20
N PRO A 127 -23.11 14.03 -3.64
CA PRO A 127 -23.45 14.23 -5.04
C PRO A 127 -22.96 15.60 -5.52
N PHE A 128 -22.70 15.70 -6.81
CA PHE A 128 -22.30 16.94 -7.51
C PHE A 128 -23.45 17.96 -7.50
N ASP A 129 -23.80 18.48 -6.33
CA ASP A 129 -24.73 19.60 -6.22
C ASP A 129 -24.00 20.91 -6.60
N SER A 130 -24.78 21.93 -6.91
CA SER A 130 -24.42 23.23 -7.52
C SER A 130 -23.22 23.97 -6.94
N SER A 131 -22.78 23.65 -5.71
CA SER A 131 -21.57 24.24 -5.13
C SER A 131 -20.30 23.43 -5.38
N GLY A 132 -20.36 22.10 -5.59
CA GLY A 132 -19.21 21.23 -5.94
C GLY A 132 -18.02 21.21 -4.97
N TYR A 133 -17.96 22.14 -4.00
CA TYR A 133 -16.79 22.41 -3.18
C TYR A 133 -16.46 21.26 -2.23
N ALA A 134 -17.47 20.59 -1.67
CA ALA A 134 -17.26 19.49 -0.74
C ALA A 134 -16.66 18.26 -1.45
N PHE A 135 -17.22 17.86 -2.58
CA PHE A 135 -16.70 16.74 -3.38
C PHE A 135 -15.26 17.00 -3.84
N LEU A 136 -15.00 18.18 -4.41
CA LEU A 136 -13.66 18.58 -4.86
C LEU A 136 -12.66 18.65 -3.70
N TYR A 137 -13.06 19.18 -2.54
CA TYR A 137 -12.22 19.23 -1.35
C TYR A 137 -11.83 17.83 -0.87
N TYR A 138 -12.78 16.90 -0.79
CA TYR A 138 -12.49 15.52 -0.37
C TYR A 138 -11.65 14.76 -1.40
N MET A 139 -11.87 14.97 -2.69
CA MET A 139 -11.01 14.41 -3.75
C MET A 139 -9.59 14.96 -3.65
N GLN A 140 -9.42 16.27 -3.54
CA GLN A 140 -8.10 16.90 -3.39
C GLN A 140 -7.37 16.34 -2.16
N THR A 141 -8.08 16.21 -1.04
CA THR A 141 -7.55 15.65 0.20
C THR A 141 -7.12 14.18 0.03
N LEU A 142 -7.89 13.37 -0.70
CA LEU A 142 -7.59 11.96 -0.93
C LEU A 142 -6.32 11.76 -1.78
N PHE A 143 -6.08 12.66 -2.73
CA PHE A 143 -4.91 12.63 -3.62
C PHE A 143 -3.70 13.40 -3.08
N ALA A 144 -3.86 14.20 -2.03
CA ALA A 144 -2.78 14.93 -1.35
C ALA A 144 -1.93 13.99 -0.46
N TRP A 145 -1.34 12.96 -1.07
CA TRP A 145 -0.47 12.00 -0.39
C TRP A 145 0.77 12.65 0.23
N ASP A 146 1.26 13.73 -0.37
CA ASP A 146 2.47 14.46 -0.01
C ASP A 146 2.31 15.44 1.16
N ASP A 147 1.07 15.70 1.61
CA ASP A 147 0.80 16.69 2.65
C ASP A 147 0.47 16.01 4.00
N PRO A 148 1.36 16.12 5.01
CA PRO A 148 1.17 15.46 6.30
C PRO A 148 -0.10 15.95 7.02
N LYS A 149 -0.59 17.16 6.73
CA LYS A 149 -1.80 17.70 7.37
C LYS A 149 -3.06 16.91 7.02
N HIS A 150 -3.03 16.18 5.90
CA HIS A 150 -4.16 15.38 5.42
C HIS A 150 -4.11 13.92 5.87
N LEU A 151 -3.06 13.47 6.56
CA LEU A 151 -2.94 12.08 7.03
C LEU A 151 -4.07 11.66 7.97
N LEU A 152 -4.62 12.59 8.74
CA LEU A 152 -5.73 12.35 9.68
C LEU A 152 -7.08 12.87 9.14
N SER A 153 -7.16 13.16 7.85
CA SER A 153 -8.41 13.59 7.22
C SER A 153 -9.38 12.43 7.04
N ALA A 154 -10.68 12.74 7.00
CA ALA A 154 -11.72 11.72 6.83
C ALA A 154 -11.54 10.83 5.58
N PRO A 155 -11.19 11.35 4.39
CA PRO A 155 -10.93 10.50 3.22
C PRO A 155 -9.76 9.54 3.41
N VAL A 156 -8.66 10.01 4.02
CA VAL A 156 -7.48 9.19 4.25
C VAL A 156 -7.76 8.12 5.30
N ILE A 157 -8.44 8.47 6.39
CA ILE A 157 -8.90 7.51 7.40
C ILE A 157 -9.79 6.44 6.76
N GLY A 158 -10.78 6.85 5.95
CA GLY A 158 -11.67 5.94 5.22
C GLY A 158 -10.89 4.96 4.34
N ARG A 159 -9.94 5.47 3.55
CA ARG A 159 -9.05 4.64 2.72
C ARG A 159 -8.22 3.67 3.57
N THR A 160 -7.63 4.12 4.67
CA THR A 160 -6.82 3.27 5.56
C THR A 160 -7.65 2.18 6.22
N ILE A 161 -8.90 2.46 6.60
CA ILE A 161 -9.85 1.45 7.09
C ILE A 161 -10.07 0.38 6.03
N ILE A 162 -10.40 0.77 4.79
CA ILE A 162 -10.62 -0.17 3.69
C ILE A 162 -9.36 -1.00 3.42
N ALA A 163 -8.18 -0.36 3.44
CA ALA A 163 -6.91 -1.05 3.29
C ALA A 163 -6.67 -2.08 4.40
N ALA A 164 -7.00 -1.78 5.65
CA ALA A 164 -6.88 -2.72 6.77
C ALA A 164 -7.80 -3.94 6.58
N TYR A 165 -9.01 -3.75 6.05
CA TYR A 165 -9.90 -4.87 5.71
C TYR A 165 -9.36 -5.72 4.56
N LEU A 166 -8.74 -5.12 3.54
CA LEU A 166 -8.09 -5.86 2.46
C LEU A 166 -6.95 -6.72 3.01
N TYR A 167 -6.04 -6.15 3.80
CA TYR A 167 -4.98 -6.93 4.45
C TYR A 167 -5.52 -8.04 5.34
N GLN A 168 -6.59 -7.78 6.10
CA GLN A 168 -7.26 -8.82 6.89
C GLN A 168 -7.76 -9.97 6.00
N PHE A 169 -8.36 -9.66 4.85
CA PHE A 169 -8.78 -10.66 3.88
C PHE A 169 -7.60 -11.51 3.37
N GLU A 170 -6.48 -10.88 3.02
CA GLU A 170 -5.26 -11.59 2.61
C GLU A 170 -4.78 -12.59 3.68
N HIS A 171 -4.71 -12.16 4.94
CA HIS A 171 -4.29 -13.03 6.03
C HIS A 171 -5.23 -14.22 6.23
N LEU A 172 -6.54 -14.01 6.12
CA LEU A 172 -7.53 -15.08 6.23
C LEU A 172 -7.37 -16.10 5.11
N VAL A 173 -7.18 -15.64 3.87
CA VAL A 173 -6.95 -16.51 2.70
C VAL A 173 -5.67 -17.34 2.88
N ARG A 174 -4.56 -16.70 3.30
CA ARG A 174 -3.28 -17.38 3.53
C ARG A 174 -3.37 -18.43 4.64
N ARG A 175 -4.02 -18.11 5.76
CA ARG A 175 -4.23 -19.05 6.87
C ARG A 175 -5.04 -20.26 6.44
N ARG A 176 -6.13 -20.04 5.69
CA ARG A 176 -6.97 -21.11 5.18
C ARG A 176 -6.19 -22.03 4.24
N TRP A 177 -5.45 -21.46 3.28
CA TRP A 177 -4.59 -22.23 2.37
C TRP A 177 -3.55 -23.08 3.14
N LYS A 178 -2.89 -22.52 4.15
CA LYS A 178 -1.92 -23.26 4.97
C LYS A 178 -2.58 -24.43 5.72
N ASN A 179 -3.75 -24.20 6.32
CA ASN A 179 -4.49 -25.25 7.04
C ASN A 179 -4.91 -26.40 6.11
N ASP A 180 -5.35 -26.09 4.90
CA ASP A 180 -5.74 -27.11 3.91
C ASP A 180 -4.54 -27.98 3.49
N ARG A 181 -3.34 -27.39 3.35
CA ARG A 181 -2.10 -28.14 3.07
C ARG A 181 -1.62 -29.01 4.23
N HIS A 182 -1.84 -28.60 5.48
CA HIS A 182 -1.48 -29.44 6.62
C HIS A 182 -2.38 -30.66 6.76
N ASN A 183 -3.68 -30.49 6.49
CA ASN A 183 -4.66 -31.58 6.56
C ASN A 183 -4.43 -32.67 5.49
N THR A 184 -3.94 -32.32 4.30
CA THR A 184 -3.65 -33.30 3.24
C THR A 184 -2.39 -34.13 3.50
N HIS A 185 -1.39 -33.61 4.21
CA HIS A 185 -0.19 -34.35 4.59
C HIS A 185 -0.40 -35.26 5.81
N SER A 186 -1.38 -34.99 6.67
CA SER A 186 -1.72 -35.87 7.81
C SER A 186 -2.55 -37.12 7.44
N ARG A 187 -2.99 -37.22 6.17
CA ARG A 187 -3.84 -38.32 5.66
C ARG A 187 -3.09 -39.27 4.71
N ARG A 188 -1.77 -39.16 4.61
CA ARG A 188 -0.89 -40.10 3.90
C ARG A 188 0.09 -40.69 4.89
#